data_AF-A0A9D0HG39-F1
#
_entry.id   AF-A0A9D0HG39-F1
#
_cell.length_a   1.000
_cell.length_b   1.000
_cell.length_c   1.000
_cell.angle_alpha   90.00
_cell.angle_beta   90.00
_cell.angle_gamma   90.00
#
_symmetry.space_group_name_H-M   'P 1'
#
loop_
_entity.id
_entity.type
_entity.pdbx_description
1 polymer ?
#
loop_
_entity_poly.entity_id
_entity_poly.type
_entity_poly.pdbx_seq_one_letter_code
_entity_poly.pdbx_strand_id
1 'polypeptide(L)'
;MGWPFQLLRNRPAAPLLFVGSAALAAAALYGSWQRPWLGLVLLVVICAVWLGRWWVARRSRELLKSGDVEVVLQRWADTFARVPHPETMRPLLTATACVANGWIARARMALRSAARGPAWEAALEHRLFVDSMLLTFEGETELALRQAARLQRLPVPTNVPAMARQVEMLRGAVAALARAFAHRSVDGDCGLMLAASRTSPLVHWAMRYGAAILSVDRGALPDARKLLANAPRWPDESCFAGFHREICDEVARGEAAR
;
A
#
# COMPACT_ATOMS: atom_id res chain seq x y z
N MET A 1 6.63 -5.71 16.56
CA MET A 1 5.35 -4.99 16.52
C MET A 1 4.84 -5.01 15.09
N GLY A 2 3.72 -5.67 14.89
CA GLY A 2 3.26 -6.16 13.60
C GLY A 2 2.21 -5.28 12.94
N TRP A 3 2.28 -5.16 11.62
CA TRP A 3 1.22 -4.64 10.77
C TRP A 3 -0.15 -5.26 11.12
N PRO A 4 -1.28 -4.55 10.94
CA PRO A 4 -2.61 -5.06 11.29
C PRO A 4 -3.10 -6.27 10.47
N PHE A 5 -2.32 -6.75 9.51
CA PHE A 5 -2.50 -8.10 8.95
C PHE A 5 -2.08 -9.23 9.90
N GLN A 6 -1.42 -8.93 11.03
CA GLN A 6 -0.84 -9.92 11.94
C GLN A 6 -1.78 -10.43 13.03
N LEU A 7 -2.97 -9.86 13.19
CA LEU A 7 -3.89 -10.30 14.25
C LEU A 7 -4.82 -11.47 13.85
N LEU A 8 -4.66 -12.00 12.62
CA LEU A 8 -5.45 -13.14 12.13
C LEU A 8 -4.75 -14.50 12.25
N ARG A 9 -3.65 -14.62 13.01
CA ARG A 9 -2.90 -15.88 13.07
C ARG A 9 -2.42 -16.29 14.46
N ASN A 10 -3.30 -16.17 15.46
CA ASN A 10 -3.23 -17.02 16.65
C ASN A 10 -4.44 -17.96 16.64
N ARG A 11 -4.39 -18.99 15.79
CA ARG A 11 -5.12 -20.24 16.04
C ARG A 11 -4.08 -21.31 16.36
N PRO A 12 -4.24 -22.10 17.44
CA PRO A 12 -3.46 -23.32 17.65
C PRO A 12 -3.71 -24.40 16.56
N ALA A 13 -4.44 -24.06 15.49
CA ALA A 13 -4.64 -24.89 14.32
C ALA A 13 -3.45 -24.91 13.34
N ALA A 14 -2.41 -24.06 13.50
CA ALA A 14 -1.28 -24.04 12.56
C ALA A 14 -0.52 -25.38 12.44
N PRO A 15 -0.15 -26.08 13.53
CA PRO A 15 0.47 -27.41 13.41
C PRO A 15 -0.53 -28.47 12.94
N LEU A 16 -1.80 -28.40 13.35
CA LEU A 16 -2.85 -29.34 12.92
C LEU A 16 -3.18 -29.20 11.43
N LEU A 17 -3.19 -27.98 10.90
CA LEU A 17 -3.36 -27.72 9.46
C LEU A 17 -2.11 -28.13 8.67
N PHE A 18 -0.92 -28.02 9.25
CA PHE A 18 0.32 -28.50 8.65
C PHE A 18 0.34 -30.04 8.57
N VAL A 19 0.06 -30.73 9.68
CA VAL A 19 -0.06 -32.19 9.76
C VAL A 19 -1.20 -32.69 8.86
N GLY A 20 -2.34 -32.00 8.85
CA GLY A 20 -3.45 -32.29 7.94
C GLY A 20 -3.07 -32.14 6.46
N SER A 21 -2.32 -31.09 6.11
CA SER A 21 -1.83 -30.89 4.74
C SER A 21 -0.77 -31.92 4.32
N ALA A 22 0.11 -32.33 5.25
CA ALA A 22 1.10 -33.37 5.02
C ALA A 22 0.46 -34.76 4.88
N ALA A 23 -0.56 -35.07 5.68
CA ALA A 23 -1.33 -36.31 5.56
C ALA A 23 -2.13 -36.37 4.26
N LEU A 24 -2.74 -35.25 3.83
CA LEU A 24 -3.41 -35.13 2.53
C LEU A 24 -2.45 -35.26 1.35
N ALA A 25 -1.26 -34.64 1.44
CA ALA A 25 -0.23 -34.76 0.42
C ALA A 25 0.32 -36.19 0.34
N ALA A 26 0.56 -36.84 1.48
CA ALA A 26 1.00 -38.24 1.55
C ALA A 26 -0.08 -39.20 1.01
N ALA A 27 -1.34 -39.00 1.38
CA ALA A 27 -2.47 -39.80 0.87
C ALA A 27 -2.67 -39.61 -0.64
N ALA A 28 -2.42 -38.42 -1.17
CA ALA A 28 -2.49 -38.15 -2.60
C ALA A 28 -1.30 -38.72 -3.38
N LEU A 29 -0.09 -38.70 -2.82
CA LEU A 29 1.10 -39.34 -3.39
C LEU A 29 0.99 -40.87 -3.36
N TYR A 30 0.38 -41.43 -2.31
CA TYR A 30 0.12 -42.87 -2.22
C TYR A 30 -1.02 -43.29 -3.17
N GLY A 31 -2.08 -42.48 -3.24
CA GLY A 31 -3.23 -42.73 -4.12
C GLY A 31 -2.93 -42.53 -5.61
N SER A 32 -1.98 -41.66 -5.97
CA SER A 32 -1.59 -41.44 -7.37
C SER A 32 -0.90 -42.65 -7.99
N TRP A 33 -0.27 -43.50 -7.17
CA TRP A 33 0.37 -44.73 -7.62
C TRP A 33 -0.64 -45.83 -7.99
N GLN A 34 -1.79 -45.88 -7.32
CA GLN A 34 -2.83 -46.88 -7.59
C GLN A 34 -3.93 -46.38 -8.53
N ARG A 35 -4.21 -45.07 -8.55
CA ARG A 35 -5.27 -44.44 -9.36
C ARG A 35 -4.86 -43.02 -9.80
N PRO A 36 -4.32 -42.84 -11.02
CA PRO A 36 -3.74 -41.56 -11.46
C PRO A 36 -4.74 -40.40 -11.52
N TRP A 37 -6.04 -40.67 -11.64
CA TRP A 37 -7.09 -39.64 -11.64
C TRP A 37 -7.23 -38.89 -10.31
N LEU A 38 -6.87 -39.51 -9.17
CA LEU A 38 -6.90 -38.83 -7.86
C LEU A 38 -5.84 -37.72 -7.75
N GLY A 39 -4.66 -37.94 -8.32
CA GLY A 39 -3.62 -36.92 -8.42
C GLY A 39 -4.06 -35.73 -9.28
N LEU A 40 -4.79 -36.01 -10.37
CA LEU A 40 -5.34 -34.98 -11.25
C LEU A 40 -6.42 -34.14 -10.54
N VAL A 41 -7.31 -34.76 -9.76
CA VAL A 41 -8.31 -34.03 -8.94
C VAL A 41 -7.63 -33.14 -7.90
N LEU A 42 -6.61 -33.64 -7.19
CA LEU A 42 -5.87 -32.83 -6.22
C LEU A 42 -5.17 -31.64 -6.91
N LEU A 43 -4.51 -31.87 -8.05
CA LEU A 43 -3.87 -30.82 -8.83
C LEU A 43 -4.89 -29.75 -9.26
N VAL A 44 -6.06 -30.15 -9.74
CA VAL A 44 -7.14 -29.24 -10.12
C VAL A 44 -7.62 -28.41 -8.92
N VAL A 45 -7.78 -29.02 -7.74
CA VAL A 45 -8.17 -28.30 -6.52
C VAL A 45 -7.08 -27.30 -6.09
N ILE A 46 -5.81 -27.71 -6.10
CA ILE A 46 -4.68 -26.82 -5.79
C ILE A 46 -4.64 -25.67 -6.78
N CYS A 47 -4.72 -25.95 -8.09
CA CYS A 47 -4.77 -24.94 -9.13
C CYS A 47 -5.96 -24.00 -8.93
N ALA A 48 -7.17 -24.51 -8.68
CA ALA A 48 -8.36 -23.69 -8.46
C ALA A 48 -8.21 -22.76 -7.24
N VAL A 49 -7.64 -23.25 -6.14
CA VAL A 49 -7.36 -22.43 -4.94
C VAL A 49 -6.31 -21.35 -5.25
N TRP A 50 -5.21 -21.71 -5.93
CA TRP A 50 -4.16 -20.76 -6.31
C TRP A 50 -4.66 -19.71 -7.30
N LEU A 51 -5.38 -20.13 -8.34
CA LEU A 51 -6.02 -19.26 -9.32
C LEU A 51 -7.03 -18.34 -8.63
N GLY A 52 -7.87 -18.85 -7.74
CA GLY A 52 -8.83 -18.05 -6.97
C GLY A 52 -8.14 -16.98 -6.11
N ARG A 53 -7.08 -17.35 -5.37
CA ARG A 53 -6.28 -16.41 -4.58
C ARG A 53 -5.61 -15.35 -5.45
N TRP A 54 -5.07 -15.74 -6.60
CA TRP A 54 -4.46 -14.83 -7.55
C TRP A 54 -5.48 -13.87 -8.15
N TRP A 55 -6.68 -14.35 -8.47
CA TRP A 55 -7.79 -13.55 -8.99
C TRP A 55 -8.25 -12.50 -7.98
N VAL A 56 -8.44 -12.90 -6.72
CA VAL A 56 -8.79 -11.98 -5.62
C VAL A 56 -7.69 -10.93 -5.44
N ALA A 57 -6.43 -11.34 -5.42
CA ALA A 57 -5.30 -10.40 -5.29
C ALA A 57 -5.23 -9.43 -6.47
N ARG A 58 -5.43 -9.90 -7.70
CA ARG A 58 -5.47 -9.06 -8.91
C ARG A 58 -6.63 -8.08 -8.85
N ARG A 59 -7.83 -8.53 -8.50
CA ARG A 59 -9.00 -7.66 -8.41
C ARG A 59 -8.83 -6.58 -7.33
N SER A 60 -8.29 -6.92 -6.16
CA SER A 60 -7.96 -5.95 -5.11
C SER A 60 -6.93 -4.92 -5.57
N ARG A 61 -5.95 -5.32 -6.38
CA ARG A 61 -4.96 -4.41 -6.98
C ARG A 61 -5.62 -3.42 -7.94
N GLU A 62 -6.48 -3.89 -8.83
CA GLU A 62 -7.19 -3.01 -9.77
C GLU A 62 -8.08 -2.01 -9.04
N LEU A 63 -8.75 -2.43 -7.96
CA LEU A 63 -9.61 -1.54 -7.18
C LEU A 63 -8.82 -0.45 -6.47
N LEU A 64 -7.69 -0.78 -5.85
CA LEU A 64 -6.84 0.22 -5.20
C LEU A 64 -6.21 1.20 -6.22
N LYS A 65 -6.09 0.80 -7.48
CA LYS A 65 -5.67 1.67 -8.57
C LYS A 65 -6.81 2.45 -9.21
N SER A 66 -8.07 2.07 -8.98
CA SER A 66 -9.22 2.72 -9.60
C SER A 66 -9.47 4.14 -9.08
N GLY A 67 -8.91 4.50 -7.92
CA GLY A 67 -9.11 5.82 -7.29
C GLY A 67 -10.42 5.96 -6.51
N ASP A 68 -11.30 4.95 -6.56
CA ASP A 68 -12.59 4.95 -5.88
C ASP A 68 -12.45 4.53 -4.40
N VAL A 69 -12.37 5.53 -3.52
CA VAL A 69 -12.24 5.32 -2.08
C VAL A 69 -13.47 4.65 -1.48
N GLU A 70 -14.67 4.98 -1.94
CA GLU A 70 -15.90 4.43 -1.35
C GLU A 70 -15.99 2.93 -1.60
N VAL A 71 -15.68 2.51 -2.83
CA VAL A 71 -15.67 1.09 -3.17
C VAL A 71 -14.57 0.35 -2.38
N VAL A 72 -13.41 0.98 -2.16
CA VAL A 72 -12.34 0.40 -1.33
C VAL A 72 -12.80 0.26 0.12
N LEU A 73 -13.39 1.30 0.72
CA LEU A 73 -13.87 1.29 2.10
C LEU A 73 -15.03 0.29 2.29
N GLN A 74 -15.97 0.23 1.36
CA GLN A 74 -17.09 -0.71 1.41
C GLN A 74 -16.61 -2.16 1.39
N ARG A 75 -15.65 -2.50 0.53
CA ARG A 75 -15.04 -3.84 0.49
C ARG A 75 -14.23 -4.16 1.75
N TRP A 76 -13.64 -3.14 2.36
CA TRP A 76 -12.86 -3.32 3.58
C TRP A 76 -13.70 -3.35 4.84
N ALA A 77 -14.96 -2.90 4.82
CA ALA A 77 -15.89 -2.94 5.95
C ALA A 77 -16.01 -4.36 6.57
N ASP A 78 -16.12 -5.40 5.74
CA ASP A 78 -16.18 -6.80 6.19
C ASP A 78 -14.86 -7.29 6.79
N THR A 79 -13.75 -6.68 6.42
CA THR A 79 -12.43 -6.96 6.99
C THR A 79 -12.28 -6.25 8.32
N PHE A 80 -12.71 -4.99 8.39
CA PHE A 80 -12.74 -4.15 9.58
C PHE A 80 -13.58 -4.73 10.72
N ALA A 81 -14.65 -5.47 10.39
CA ALA A 81 -15.45 -6.21 11.36
C ALA A 81 -14.62 -7.22 12.18
N ARG A 82 -13.53 -7.74 11.60
CA ARG A 82 -12.72 -8.83 12.15
C ARG A 82 -11.36 -8.39 12.73
N VAL A 83 -11.06 -7.10 12.71
CA VAL A 83 -9.78 -6.56 13.23
C VAL A 83 -9.89 -6.37 14.74
N PRO A 84 -8.91 -6.80 15.55
CA PRO A 84 -8.90 -6.50 16.97
C PRO A 84 -8.69 -5.02 17.24
N HIS A 85 -9.26 -4.53 18.33
CA HIS A 85 -9.31 -3.10 18.66
C HIS A 85 -9.90 -2.24 17.53
N PRO A 86 -11.15 -2.54 17.09
CA PRO A 86 -11.79 -1.85 15.98
C PRO A 86 -11.89 -0.33 16.16
N GLU A 87 -11.99 0.14 17.40
CA GLU A 87 -12.02 1.55 17.79
C GLU A 87 -10.78 2.34 17.37
N THR A 88 -9.61 1.69 17.30
CA THR A 88 -8.36 2.33 16.85
C THR A 88 -8.04 1.95 15.42
N MET A 89 -8.21 0.68 15.06
CA MET A 89 -7.72 0.16 13.79
C MET A 89 -8.61 0.52 12.60
N ARG A 90 -9.93 0.57 12.76
CA ARG A 90 -10.81 0.93 11.64
C ARG A 90 -10.57 2.36 11.19
N PRO A 91 -10.54 3.38 12.08
CA PRO A 91 -10.31 4.75 11.62
C PRO A 91 -8.92 4.94 11.02
N LEU A 92 -7.90 4.23 11.52
CA LEU A 92 -6.55 4.28 10.94
C LEU A 92 -6.49 3.68 9.52
N LEU A 93 -7.15 2.54 9.30
CA LEU A 93 -7.23 1.93 7.97
C LEU A 93 -8.05 2.79 7.00
N THR A 94 -9.15 3.38 7.47
CA THR A 94 -9.92 4.38 6.72
C THR A 94 -9.06 5.57 6.34
N ALA A 95 -8.31 6.13 7.29
CA ALA A 95 -7.41 7.25 7.02
C ALA A 95 -6.36 6.88 5.97
N THR A 96 -5.84 5.66 6.03
CA THR A 96 -4.85 5.15 5.06
C THR A 96 -5.43 5.09 3.65
N ALA A 97 -6.64 4.55 3.50
CA ALA A 97 -7.33 4.49 2.21
C ALA A 97 -7.64 5.89 1.66
N CYS A 98 -8.09 6.80 2.52
CA CYS A 98 -8.36 8.19 2.14
C CYS A 98 -7.07 8.90 1.67
N VAL A 99 -5.99 8.85 2.45
CA VAL A 99 -4.73 9.53 2.08
C VAL A 99 -4.09 8.91 0.82
N ALA A 100 -4.19 7.59 0.67
CA ALA A 100 -3.71 6.86 -0.51
C ALA A 100 -4.35 7.33 -1.83
N ASN A 101 -5.53 7.93 -1.76
CA ASN A 101 -6.31 8.44 -2.89
C ASN A 101 -6.46 9.97 -2.86
N GLY A 102 -5.65 10.67 -2.05
CA GLY A 102 -5.59 12.13 -2.00
C GLY A 102 -6.72 12.81 -1.21
N TRP A 103 -7.53 12.09 -0.44
CA TRP A 103 -8.62 12.65 0.37
C TRP A 103 -8.13 13.14 1.74
N ILE A 104 -7.40 14.25 1.75
CA ILE A 104 -6.71 14.79 2.94
C ILE A 104 -7.67 15.04 4.10
N ALA A 105 -8.75 15.80 3.88
CA ALA A 105 -9.69 16.19 4.95
C ALA A 105 -10.35 14.96 5.60
N ARG A 106 -10.79 13.99 4.80
CA ARG A 106 -11.38 12.74 5.30
C ARG A 106 -10.37 11.88 6.04
N ALA A 107 -9.14 11.81 5.56
CA ALA A 107 -8.07 11.09 6.25
C ALA A 107 -7.75 11.71 7.62
N ARG A 108 -7.66 13.04 7.70
CA ARG A 108 -7.48 13.78 8.96
C ARG A 108 -8.65 13.53 9.93
N MET A 109 -9.88 13.59 9.45
CA MET A 109 -11.07 13.32 10.25
C MET A 109 -11.07 11.88 10.79
N ALA A 110 -10.76 10.89 9.94
CA ALA A 110 -10.67 9.51 10.33
C ALA A 110 -9.57 9.29 11.40
N LEU A 111 -8.37 9.87 11.23
CA LEU A 111 -7.32 9.80 12.26
C LEU A 111 -7.74 10.40 13.60
N ARG A 112 -8.44 11.54 13.59
CA ARG A 112 -8.92 12.17 14.83
C ARG A 112 -9.95 11.32 15.57
N SER A 113 -10.73 10.52 14.84
CA SER A 113 -11.74 9.63 15.43
C SER A 113 -11.17 8.32 16.01
N ALA A 114 -9.88 8.04 15.79
CA ALA A 114 -9.23 6.85 16.34
C ALA A 114 -9.11 6.92 17.87
N ALA A 115 -9.64 5.91 18.56
CA ALA A 115 -9.52 5.82 20.02
C ALA A 115 -8.06 5.61 20.45
N ARG A 116 -7.64 6.31 21.51
CA ARG A 116 -6.30 6.22 22.08
C ARG A 116 -6.25 5.12 23.16
N GLY A 117 -6.22 3.86 22.71
CA GLY A 117 -6.14 2.66 23.57
C GLY A 117 -4.82 1.90 23.45
N PRO A 118 -4.71 0.65 23.94
CA PRO A 118 -3.49 -0.16 23.82
C PRO A 118 -3.01 -0.34 22.37
N ALA A 119 -3.94 -0.41 21.42
CA ALA A 119 -3.65 -0.49 19.99
C ALA A 119 -3.07 0.81 19.41
N TRP A 120 -3.25 1.96 20.07
CA TRP A 120 -2.77 3.27 19.62
C TRP A 120 -1.25 3.36 19.61
N GLU A 121 -0.61 2.82 20.65
CA GLU A 121 0.83 2.72 20.76
C GLU A 121 1.38 1.64 19.84
N ALA A 122 0.69 0.51 19.74
CA ALA A 122 1.06 -0.57 18.81
C ALA A 122 1.02 -0.13 17.33
N ALA A 123 0.16 0.85 17.00
CA ALA A 123 -0.02 1.39 15.66
C ALA A 123 0.82 2.65 15.37
N LEU A 124 1.79 3.00 16.23
CA LEU A 124 2.61 4.21 16.09
C LEU A 124 3.26 4.33 14.70
N GLU A 125 3.84 3.24 14.18
CA GLU A 125 4.49 3.24 12.86
C GLU A 125 3.49 3.57 11.74
N HIS A 126 2.33 2.92 11.75
CA HIS A 126 1.30 3.10 10.73
C HIS A 126 0.73 4.53 10.81
N ARG A 127 0.54 5.07 12.01
CA ARG A 127 0.14 6.47 12.18
C ARG A 127 1.19 7.44 11.64
N LEU A 128 2.46 7.25 11.98
CA LEU A 128 3.56 8.09 11.46
C LEU A 128 3.62 8.03 9.94
N PHE A 129 3.40 6.86 9.35
CA PHE A 129 3.31 6.66 7.90
C PHE A 129 2.18 7.49 7.27
N VAL A 130 0.96 7.38 7.79
CA VAL A 130 -0.21 8.12 7.27
C VAL A 130 -0.02 9.63 7.45
N ASP A 131 0.42 10.06 8.64
CA ASP A 131 0.65 11.47 8.92
C ASP A 131 1.77 12.07 8.05
N SER A 132 2.86 11.32 7.77
CA SER A 132 3.90 11.76 6.83
C SER A 132 3.34 12.02 5.44
N MET A 133 2.47 11.14 4.93
CA MET A 133 1.82 11.35 3.64
C MET A 133 0.87 12.54 3.67
N LEU A 134 0.10 12.72 4.75
CA LEU A 134 -0.80 13.87 4.90
C LEU A 134 -0.04 15.19 4.91
N LEU A 135 1.01 15.30 5.71
CA LEU A 135 1.86 16.49 5.74
C LEU A 135 2.49 16.77 4.37
N THR A 136 2.87 15.72 3.65
CA THR A 136 3.43 15.85 2.29
C THR A 136 2.39 16.45 1.33
N PHE A 137 1.15 15.95 1.35
CA PHE A 137 0.09 16.42 0.46
C PHE A 137 -0.54 17.75 0.87
N GLU A 138 -0.44 18.12 2.14
CA GLU A 138 -0.86 19.44 2.65
C GLU A 138 0.14 20.55 2.32
N GLY A 139 1.34 20.20 1.82
CA GLY A 139 2.40 21.17 1.53
C GLY A 139 3.23 21.58 2.77
N GLU A 140 3.09 20.87 3.88
CA GLU A 140 3.81 21.11 5.13
C GLU A 140 5.23 20.50 5.07
N THR A 141 6.03 20.98 4.12
CA THR A 141 7.28 20.36 3.65
C THR A 141 8.27 20.03 4.77
N GLU A 142 8.59 20.98 5.64
CA GLU A 142 9.58 20.78 6.71
C GLU A 142 9.06 19.85 7.82
N LEU A 143 7.75 19.81 8.05
CA LEU A 143 7.13 18.84 8.97
C LEU A 143 7.13 17.44 8.34
N ALA A 144 6.77 17.33 7.06
CA ALA A 144 6.77 16.08 6.31
C ALA A 144 8.16 15.43 6.30
N LEU A 145 9.20 16.21 6.00
CA LEU A 145 10.59 15.74 6.00
C LEU A 145 11.05 15.25 7.39
N ARG A 146 10.80 16.05 8.44
CA ARG A 146 11.12 15.66 9.83
C ARG A 146 10.40 14.38 10.24
N GLN A 147 9.13 14.26 9.88
CA GLN A 147 8.33 13.10 10.25
C GLN A 147 8.72 11.84 9.48
N ALA A 148 9.01 11.97 8.18
CA ALA A 148 9.52 10.86 7.38
C ALA A 148 10.89 10.38 7.88
N ALA A 149 11.78 11.30 8.29
CA ALA A 149 13.04 10.95 8.93
C ALA A 149 12.84 10.21 10.26
N ARG A 150 11.86 10.61 11.07
CA ARG A 150 11.49 9.89 12.31
C ARG A 150 10.99 8.47 12.00
N LEU A 151 10.15 8.33 10.99
CA LEU A 151 9.63 7.04 10.55
C LEU A 151 10.75 6.08 10.13
N GLN A 152 11.77 6.56 9.41
CA GLN A 152 12.91 5.75 9.00
C GLN A 152 13.76 5.24 10.17
N ARG A 153 13.84 6.00 11.28
CA ARG A 153 14.63 5.65 12.46
C ARG A 153 13.96 4.64 13.39
N LEU A 154 12.71 4.25 13.12
CA LEU A 154 12.03 3.24 13.94
C LEU A 154 12.76 1.89 13.86
N PRO A 155 12.76 1.09 14.93
CA PRO A 155 13.33 -0.25 14.88
C PRO A 155 12.61 -1.10 13.82
N VAL A 156 13.38 -1.90 13.09
CA VAL A 156 12.84 -2.79 12.06
C VAL A 156 12.51 -4.14 12.72
N PRO A 157 11.33 -4.74 12.44
CA PRO A 157 10.99 -6.05 12.99
C PRO A 157 11.96 -7.13 12.50
N THR A 158 12.80 -7.65 13.39
CA THR A 158 13.85 -8.63 13.08
C THR A 158 13.34 -10.06 12.91
N ASN A 159 12.11 -10.34 13.37
CA ASN A 159 11.54 -11.68 13.41
C ASN A 159 11.07 -12.21 12.03
N VAL A 160 10.98 -11.37 10.99
CA VAL A 160 10.60 -11.78 9.64
C VAL A 160 11.39 -10.98 8.57
N PRO A 161 12.54 -11.50 8.07
CA PRO A 161 13.44 -10.74 7.18
C PRO A 161 12.80 -10.23 5.88
N ALA A 162 11.84 -10.97 5.31
CA ALA A 162 11.10 -10.51 4.13
C ALA A 162 10.21 -9.30 4.45
N MET A 163 9.61 -9.27 5.64
CA MET A 163 8.75 -8.18 6.07
C MET A 163 9.58 -6.96 6.48
N ALA A 164 10.74 -7.17 7.11
CA ALA A 164 11.72 -6.12 7.41
C ALA A 164 12.07 -5.32 6.15
N ARG A 165 12.45 -6.01 5.06
CA ARG A 165 12.78 -5.37 3.78
C ARG A 165 11.61 -4.59 3.18
N GLN A 166 10.39 -5.13 3.25
CA GLN A 166 9.20 -4.43 2.76
C GLN A 166 8.93 -3.16 3.58
N VAL A 167 9.07 -3.24 4.90
CA VAL A 167 8.90 -2.09 5.79
C VAL A 167 9.92 -1.01 5.52
N GLU A 168 11.21 -1.37 5.45
CA GLU A 168 12.29 -0.44 5.11
C GLU A 168 12.06 0.24 3.77
N MET A 169 11.66 -0.52 2.74
CA MET A 169 11.32 0.03 1.44
C MET A 169 10.18 1.05 1.53
N LEU A 170 9.09 0.73 2.23
CA LEU A 170 7.96 1.65 2.37
C LEU A 170 8.32 2.92 3.14
N ARG A 171 9.10 2.80 4.23
CA ARG A 171 9.61 3.96 4.98
C ARG A 171 10.55 4.82 4.12
N GLY A 172 11.42 4.17 3.34
CA GLY A 172 12.29 4.80 2.34
C GLY A 172 11.50 5.58 1.30
N ALA A 173 10.48 4.96 0.73
CA ALA A 173 9.63 5.55 -0.30
C ALA A 173 8.81 6.74 0.20
N VAL A 174 8.31 6.72 1.45
CA VAL A 174 7.63 7.88 2.04
C VAL A 174 8.58 9.06 2.24
N ALA A 175 9.83 8.83 2.62
CA ALA A 175 10.81 9.91 2.71
C ALA A 175 11.20 10.44 1.32
N ALA A 176 11.33 9.57 0.32
CA ALA A 176 11.54 9.97 -1.07
C ALA A 176 10.36 10.80 -1.59
N LEU A 177 9.13 10.41 -1.25
CA LEU A 177 7.91 11.15 -1.57
C LEU A 177 7.92 12.54 -0.94
N ALA A 178 8.21 12.64 0.37
CA ALA A 178 8.30 13.92 1.05
C ALA A 178 9.37 14.84 0.44
N ARG A 179 10.53 14.29 0.03
CA ARG A 179 11.57 15.03 -0.69
C ARG A 179 11.16 15.46 -2.08
N ALA A 180 10.41 14.64 -2.82
CA ALA A 180 9.93 14.98 -4.15
C ALA A 180 8.99 16.18 -4.10
N PHE A 181 8.01 16.17 -3.20
CA PHE A 181 7.12 17.32 -2.97
C PHE A 181 7.84 18.54 -2.39
N ALA A 182 9.01 18.35 -1.78
CA ALA A 182 9.88 19.44 -1.34
C ALA A 182 10.78 20.00 -2.45
N HIS A 183 10.78 19.41 -3.66
CA HIS A 183 11.78 19.65 -4.71
C HIS A 183 13.24 19.47 -4.23
N ARG A 184 13.46 18.51 -3.32
CA ARG A 184 14.77 18.18 -2.71
C ARG A 184 15.09 16.69 -2.83
N SER A 185 14.62 16.04 -3.89
CA SER A 185 14.91 14.64 -4.15
C SER A 185 16.39 14.38 -4.38
N VAL A 186 16.82 13.20 -3.95
CA VAL A 186 18.18 12.69 -4.14
C VAL A 186 18.20 11.53 -5.13
N ASP A 187 19.39 11.12 -5.55
CA ASP A 187 19.54 9.97 -6.43
C ASP A 187 19.02 8.68 -5.78
N GLY A 188 18.28 7.91 -6.57
CA GLY A 188 17.59 6.70 -6.12
C GLY A 188 16.14 6.92 -5.64
N ASP A 189 15.70 8.15 -5.35
CA ASP A 189 14.33 8.43 -4.87
C ASP A 189 13.25 7.96 -5.84
N CYS A 190 13.43 8.24 -7.13
CA CYS A 190 12.53 7.77 -8.19
C CYS A 190 12.43 6.23 -8.18
N GLY A 191 13.56 5.54 -8.11
CA GLY A 191 13.60 4.08 -8.08
C GLY A 191 12.87 3.48 -6.86
N LEU A 192 13.08 4.07 -5.68
CA LEU A 192 12.41 3.66 -4.43
C LEU A 192 10.89 3.86 -4.51
N MET A 193 10.43 5.03 -4.95
CA MET A 193 8.99 5.30 -5.12
C MET A 193 8.36 4.33 -6.12
N LEU A 194 9.02 4.08 -7.26
CA LEU A 194 8.51 3.15 -8.26
C LEU A 194 8.49 1.70 -7.76
N ALA A 195 9.50 1.26 -6.99
CA ALA A 195 9.50 -0.05 -6.36
C ALA A 195 8.35 -0.20 -5.35
N ALA A 196 8.12 0.82 -4.53
CA ALA A 196 7.00 0.85 -3.60
C ALA A 196 5.64 0.83 -4.33
N SER A 197 5.50 1.57 -5.41
CA SER A 197 4.27 1.62 -6.22
C SER A 197 3.90 0.26 -6.83
N ARG A 198 4.90 -0.58 -7.14
CA ARG A 198 4.69 -1.94 -7.67
C ARG A 198 4.38 -2.95 -6.57
N THR A 199 4.99 -2.76 -5.40
CA THR A 199 4.89 -3.70 -4.28
C THR A 199 3.59 -3.50 -3.50
N SER A 200 3.22 -2.24 -3.24
CA SER A 200 2.06 -1.86 -2.45
C SER A 200 1.05 -1.10 -3.31
N PRO A 201 -0.08 -1.74 -3.68
CA PRO A 201 -1.11 -1.11 -4.51
C PRO A 201 -1.75 0.11 -3.84
N LEU A 202 -1.75 0.14 -2.51
CA LEU A 202 -2.33 1.22 -1.71
C LEU A 202 -1.63 2.55 -1.95
N VAL A 203 -0.31 2.54 -2.13
CA VAL A 203 0.48 3.76 -2.35
C VAL A 203 0.81 3.97 -3.82
N HIS A 204 0.18 3.19 -4.70
CA HIS A 204 0.53 3.14 -6.12
C HIS A 204 0.54 4.53 -6.75
N TRP A 205 -0.55 5.27 -6.60
CA TRP A 205 -0.69 6.59 -7.18
C TRP A 205 0.14 7.63 -6.44
N ALA A 206 0.09 7.67 -5.11
CA ALA A 206 0.94 8.55 -4.30
C ALA A 206 2.41 8.54 -4.76
N MET A 207 2.99 7.35 -4.91
CA MET A 207 4.38 7.19 -5.32
C MET A 207 4.62 7.55 -6.79
N ARG A 208 3.64 7.31 -7.67
CA ARG A 208 3.75 7.70 -9.09
C ARG A 208 3.65 9.21 -9.27
N TYR A 209 2.80 9.91 -8.53
CA TYR A 209 2.75 11.37 -8.50
C TYR A 209 4.07 11.95 -7.99
N GLY A 210 4.60 11.44 -6.88
CA GLY A 210 5.93 11.86 -6.39
C GLY A 210 7.04 11.64 -7.42
N ALA A 211 7.06 10.48 -8.09
CA ALA A 211 8.02 10.22 -9.15
C ALA A 211 7.82 11.13 -10.38
N ALA A 212 6.58 11.50 -10.71
CA ALA A 212 6.27 12.40 -11.81
C ALA A 212 6.74 13.83 -11.53
N ILE A 213 6.56 14.34 -10.30
CA ILE A 213 7.11 15.63 -9.86
C ILE A 213 8.63 15.63 -10.04
N LEU A 214 9.31 14.59 -9.55
CA LEU A 214 10.75 14.46 -9.71
C LEU A 214 11.19 14.39 -11.19
N SER A 215 10.40 13.76 -12.07
CA SER A 215 10.67 13.77 -13.51
C SER A 215 10.51 15.17 -14.12
N VAL A 216 9.54 15.97 -13.66
CA VAL A 216 9.39 17.38 -14.07
C VAL A 216 10.58 18.20 -13.60
N ASP A 217 10.98 18.09 -12.33
CA ASP A 217 12.13 18.81 -11.76
C ASP A 217 13.43 18.55 -12.53
N ARG A 218 13.58 17.35 -13.11
CA ARG A 218 14.73 16.93 -13.91
C ARG A 218 14.60 17.28 -15.39
N GLY A 219 13.52 17.91 -15.82
CA GLY A 219 13.23 18.23 -17.23
C GLY A 219 12.88 17.00 -18.10
N ALA A 220 12.66 15.84 -17.48
CA ALA A 220 12.28 14.58 -18.14
C ALA A 220 10.75 14.49 -18.33
N LEU A 221 10.19 15.48 -19.04
CA LEU A 221 8.74 15.62 -19.25
C LEU A 221 8.05 14.38 -19.87
N PRO A 222 8.67 13.66 -20.84
CA PRO A 222 8.07 12.43 -21.37
C PRO A 222 7.90 11.33 -20.30
N ASP A 223 8.84 11.25 -19.35
CA ASP A 223 8.76 10.28 -18.25
C ASP A 223 7.65 10.67 -17.27
N ALA A 224 7.51 11.96 -16.95
CA ALA A 224 6.41 12.44 -16.11
C ALA A 224 5.04 12.07 -16.72
N ARG A 225 4.86 12.29 -18.03
CA ARG A 225 3.63 11.86 -18.74
C ARG A 225 3.42 10.35 -18.65
N LYS A 226 4.45 9.54 -18.89
CA LYS A 226 4.36 8.08 -18.82
C LYS A 226 4.01 7.58 -17.41
N LEU A 227 4.46 8.28 -16.38
CA LEU A 227 4.13 7.98 -14.99
C LEU A 227 2.67 8.29 -14.65
N LEU A 228 2.08 9.30 -15.28
CA LEU A 228 0.66 9.62 -15.09
C LEU A 228 -0.27 8.93 -16.09
N ALA A 229 0.28 8.22 -17.08
CA ALA A 229 -0.50 7.44 -18.02
C ALA A 229 -1.40 6.42 -17.29
N ASN A 230 -2.69 6.44 -17.61
CA ASN A 230 -3.75 5.64 -16.99
C ASN A 230 -4.10 6.02 -15.53
N ALA A 231 -3.74 7.23 -15.08
CA ALA A 231 -4.32 7.75 -13.85
C ALA A 231 -5.85 7.76 -13.95
N PRO A 232 -6.57 7.34 -12.89
CA PRO A 232 -8.02 7.46 -12.88
C PRO A 232 -8.40 8.95 -12.93
N ARG A 233 -9.64 9.22 -13.35
CA ARG A 233 -10.21 10.56 -13.22
C ARG A 233 -10.47 10.82 -11.74
N TRP A 234 -9.62 11.61 -11.12
CA TRP A 234 -9.77 11.97 -9.72
C TRP A 234 -10.97 12.90 -9.52
N PRO A 235 -11.74 12.71 -8.44
CA PRO A 235 -12.70 13.71 -7.97
C PRO A 235 -12.01 15.02 -7.62
N ASP A 236 -12.70 16.14 -7.77
CA ASP A 236 -12.14 17.49 -7.55
C ASP A 236 -11.70 17.70 -6.08
N GLU A 237 -12.29 16.96 -5.14
CA GLU A 237 -11.94 16.99 -3.72
C GLU A 237 -10.63 16.25 -3.40
N SER A 238 -10.14 15.41 -4.31
CA SER A 238 -8.85 14.73 -4.14
C SER A 238 -7.71 15.67 -4.52
N CYS A 239 -6.69 15.77 -3.68
CA CYS A 239 -5.49 16.55 -4.02
C CYS A 239 -4.79 16.03 -5.29
N PHE A 240 -4.99 14.76 -5.66
CA PHE A 240 -4.44 14.21 -6.89
C PHE A 240 -5.07 14.82 -8.14
N ALA A 241 -6.31 15.33 -8.10
CA ALA A 241 -6.86 16.11 -9.20
C ALA A 241 -6.08 17.41 -9.41
N GLY A 242 -5.68 18.07 -8.31
CA GLY A 242 -4.80 19.24 -8.33
C GLY A 242 -3.43 18.91 -8.92
N PHE A 243 -2.72 17.95 -8.33
CA PHE A 243 -1.37 17.55 -8.78
C PHE A 243 -1.38 17.06 -10.23
N HIS A 244 -2.41 16.35 -10.67
CA HIS A 244 -2.51 15.88 -12.05
C HIS A 244 -2.58 17.04 -13.04
N ARG A 245 -3.43 18.04 -12.77
CA ARG A 245 -3.52 19.23 -13.63
C ARG A 245 -2.20 19.98 -13.68
N GLU A 246 -1.62 20.27 -12.53
CA GLU A 246 -0.36 21.02 -12.43
C GLU A 246 0.78 20.34 -13.19
N ILE A 247 0.97 19.03 -13.01
CA ILE A 247 2.02 18.27 -13.72
C ILE A 247 1.75 18.24 -15.23
N CYS A 248 0.49 18.05 -15.64
CA CYS A 248 0.13 18.07 -17.06
C CYS A 248 0.37 19.43 -17.71
N ASP A 249 0.06 20.52 -17.00
CA ASP A 249 0.27 21.89 -17.47
C ASP A 249 1.76 22.23 -17.58
N GLU A 250 2.59 21.79 -16.62
CA GLU A 250 4.06 21.93 -16.71
C GLU A 250 4.64 21.14 -17.89
N VAL A 251 4.17 19.89 -18.08
CA VAL A 251 4.60 19.07 -19.23
C VAL A 251 4.21 19.73 -20.55
N ALA A 252 3.00 20.27 -20.67
CA ALA A 252 2.55 20.95 -21.88
C ALA A 252 3.34 22.25 -22.14
N ARG A 253 3.59 23.06 -21.10
CA ARG A 253 4.40 24.29 -21.20
C ARG A 253 5.83 23.98 -21.63
N GLY A 254 6.46 22.97 -21.04
CA GLY A 254 7.83 22.59 -21.38
C GLY A 254 7.98 21.96 -22.76
N GLU A 255 6.90 21.42 -23.34
CA GLU A 255 6.89 20.97 -24.73
C GLU A 255 6.68 22.11 -25.73
N ALA A 256 5.84 23.08 -25.41
CA ALA A 256 5.62 24.25 -26.25
C ALA A 256 6.87 25.16 -26.34
N ALA A 257 7.77 25.08 -25.36
CA ALA A 257 9.01 25.84 -25.32
C ALA A 257 10.19 25.18 -26.09
N ARG A 258 10.00 23.98 -26.67
CA ARG A 258 10.99 23.25 -27.46
C ARG A 258 10.70 23.36 -28.95
#